data_AF-A0A350A0J5-F1
#
_entry.id   AF-A0A350A0J5-F1
#
_cell.length_a   1.000
_cell.length_b   1.000
_cell.length_c   1.000
_cell.angle_alpha   90.00
_cell.angle_beta   90.00
_cell.angle_gamma   90.00
#
_symmetry.space_group_name_H-M   'P 1'
#
loop_
_entity.id
_entity.type
_entity.pdbx_description
1 polymer ?
#
loop_
_entity_poly.entity_id
_entity_poly.type
_entity_poly.pdbx_seq_one_letter_code
_entity_poly.pdbx_strand_id
1 'polypeptide(L)' 'GENAAYEESFDPFANQLIASRIAQYDFPVAFGFPNGHIYDNRPLIIGGEVELHVQSSVHLNFIK' A
#
# COMPACT_ATOMS: atom_id res chain seq x y z
N GLY A 1 23.83 0.88 13.10
CA GLY A 1 24.52 2.00 12.43
C GLY A 1 23.91 2.16 11.07
N GLU A 2 23.45 3.38 10.79
CA GLU A 2 23.26 3.98 9.45
C GLU A 2 22.16 3.40 8.53
N ASN A 3 20.89 3.67 8.85
CA ASN A 3 19.93 4.10 7.83
C ASN A 3 18.79 4.89 8.50
N ALA A 4 18.68 6.19 8.23
CA ALA A 4 17.69 7.07 8.87
C ALA A 4 16.24 6.80 8.41
N ALA A 5 16.06 6.12 7.27
CA ALA A 5 14.77 5.84 6.66
C ALA A 5 14.35 4.37 6.76
N TYR A 6 15.00 3.55 7.61
CA TYR A 6 14.66 2.13 7.79
C TYR A 6 13.20 1.88 8.22
N GLU A 7 12.55 2.89 8.80
CA GLU A 7 11.16 2.83 9.25
C GLU A 7 10.17 3.43 8.24
N GLU A 8 10.64 4.00 7.13
CA GLU A 8 9.79 4.77 6.22
C GLU A 8 9.24 3.89 5.08
N SER A 9 7.94 3.60 5.13
CA SER A 9 7.21 2.92 4.04
C SER A 9 6.92 3.85 2.85
N PHE A 10 7.35 5.10 2.90
CA PHE A 10 6.80 6.18 2.08
C PHE A 10 7.90 6.91 1.32
N ASP A 11 7.95 6.66 0.01
CA ASP A 11 8.72 7.45 -0.95
C ASP A 11 7.75 8.37 -1.73
N PRO A 12 7.76 9.68 -1.46
CA PRO A 12 6.87 10.63 -2.13
C PRO A 12 7.05 10.66 -3.65
N PHE A 13 8.29 10.50 -4.14
CA PHE A 13 8.59 10.53 -5.56
C PHE A 13 8.10 9.27 -6.26
N ALA A 14 8.37 8.10 -5.67
CA ALA A 14 7.87 6.83 -6.21
C ALA A 14 6.34 6.81 -6.24
N ASN A 15 5.68 7.27 -5.17
CA ASN A 15 4.22 7.35 -5.11
C ASN A 15 3.63 8.28 -6.18
N GLN A 16 4.22 9.45 -6.38
CA GLN A 16 3.78 10.38 -7.43
C GLN A 16 3.95 9.78 -8.84
N LEU A 17 5.06 9.08 -9.09
CA LEU A 17 5.31 8.41 -10.35
C LEU A 17 4.28 7.29 -10.59
N ILE A 18 4.04 6.44 -9.60
CA ILE A 18 3.05 5.36 -9.66
C ILE A 18 1.65 5.95 -9.93
N ALA A 19 1.24 6.95 -9.15
CA ALA A 19 -0.05 7.62 -9.31
C ALA A 19 -0.22 8.19 -10.73
N SER A 20 0.80 8.85 -11.27
CA SER A 20 0.76 9.40 -12.64
C SER A 20 0.61 8.31 -13.71
N ARG A 21 1.23 7.14 -13.53
CA ARG A 21 1.17 6.03 -14.49
C ARG A 21 -0.18 5.33 -14.48
N ILE A 22 -0.79 5.20 -13.30
CA ILE A 22 -2.05 4.46 -13.14
C ILE A 22 -3.29 5.35 -13.25
N ALA A 23 -3.14 6.68 -13.28
CA ALA A 23 -4.24 7.64 -13.41
C ALA A 23 -5.13 7.44 -14.66
N GLN A 24 -4.67 6.69 -15.65
CA GLN A 24 -5.46 6.33 -16.84
C GLN A 24 -6.44 5.17 -16.62
N TYR A 25 -6.42 4.52 -15.44
CA TYR A 25 -7.27 3.38 -15.12
C TYR A 25 -8.24 3.70 -13.98
N ASP A 26 -9.35 2.97 -13.93
CA ASP A 26 -10.46 3.18 -12.97
C ASP A 26 -10.56 2.02 -11.96
N PHE A 27 -9.43 1.64 -11.36
CA PHE A 27 -9.40 0.68 -10.25
C PHE A 27 -9.03 1.39 -8.94
N PRO A 28 -9.51 0.91 -7.78
CA PRO A 28 -9.17 1.51 -6.49
C PRO A 28 -7.67 1.32 -6.18
N VAL A 29 -7.04 2.38 -5.66
CA VAL A 29 -5.62 2.39 -5.30
C VAL A 29 -5.46 2.92 -3.89
N ALA A 30 -4.71 2.21 -3.05
CA ALA A 30 -4.29 2.68 -1.74
C ALA A 30 -2.76 2.61 -1.62
N PHE A 31 -2.17 3.63 -1.00
CA PHE A 31 -0.74 3.70 -0.69
C PHE A 31 -0.51 3.50 0.80
N GLY A 32 0.73 3.18 1.19
CA GLY A 32 1.11 3.01 2.60
C GLY A 32 0.56 1.74 3.24
N PHE A 33 0.40 0.66 2.46
CA PHE A 33 0.03 -0.64 3.00
C PHE A 33 1.13 -1.14 3.96
N PRO A 34 0.81 -1.72 5.13
CA PRO A 34 1.78 -2.11 6.14
C PRO A 34 2.50 -3.42 5.74
N ASN A 35 3.28 -3.39 4.66
CA ASN A 35 4.07 -4.51 4.17
C ASN A 35 5.34 -4.01 3.47
N GLY A 36 6.46 -4.70 3.68
CA GLY A 36 7.76 -4.34 3.08
C GLY A 36 8.89 -4.41 4.09
N HIS A 37 9.96 -3.63 3.85
CA HIS A 37 11.10 -3.52 4.77
C HIS A 37 10.85 -2.41 5.82
N ILE A 38 9.77 -2.53 6.58
CA ILE A 38 9.33 -1.57 7.61
C ILE A 38 9.06 -2.26 8.95
N TYR A 39 8.96 -1.48 10.03
CA TYR A 39 8.74 -2.03 11.38
C TYR A 39 7.35 -2.69 11.56
N ASP A 40 6.24 -1.99 11.25
CA ASP A 40 4.89 -2.60 11.20
C ASP A 40 4.68 -3.32 9.86
N ASN A 41 5.36 -4.45 9.70
CA ASN A 41 5.24 -5.31 8.52
C ASN A 41 4.26 -6.45 8.79
N ARG A 42 3.06 -6.34 8.22
CA ARG A 42 1.99 -7.33 8.32
C ARG A 42 2.10 -8.36 7.19
N PRO A 43 1.81 -9.64 7.47
CA PRO A 43 1.86 -10.69 6.47
C PRO A 43 0.79 -10.48 5.39
N LEU A 44 1.12 -10.85 4.16
CA LEU A 44 0.20 -10.91 3.04
C LEU A 44 -0.35 -12.33 2.89
N ILE A 45 -1.68 -12.46 2.82
CA ILE A 45 -2.33 -13.72 2.48
C ILE A 45 -2.49 -13.77 0.95
N ILE A 46 -1.61 -14.53 0.29
CA ILE A 46 -1.62 -14.65 -1.17
C ILE A 46 -2.67 -15.67 -1.61
N GLY A 47 -3.46 -15.32 -2.63
CA GLY A 47 -4.55 -16.14 -3.14
C GLY A 47 -5.87 -16.01 -2.35
N GLY A 48 -5.90 -15.18 -1.31
CA GLY A 48 -7.12 -14.82 -0.59
C GLY A 48 -7.99 -13.86 -1.41
N GLU A 49 -9.31 -14.05 -1.32
CA GLU A 49 -10.30 -13.17 -1.93
C GLU A 49 -10.62 -12.02 -0.97
N VAL A 50 -10.50 -10.77 -1.44
CA VAL A 50 -10.66 -9.57 -0.60
C VAL A 50 -11.54 -8.53 -1.27
N GLU A 51 -12.18 -7.69 -0.45
CA GLU A 51 -12.87 -6.47 -0.85
C GLU A 51 -12.05 -5.25 -0.39
N LEU A 52 -11.72 -4.35 -1.31
CA LEU A 52 -10.98 -3.12 -1.04
C LEU A 52 -11.88 -1.90 -1.27
N HIS A 53 -12.10 -1.12 -0.22
CA HIS A 53 -12.81 0.16 -0.27
C HIS A 53 -11.84 1.31 0.00
N VAL A 54 -11.72 2.24 -0.96
CA VAL A 54 -10.84 3.41 -0.86
C VAL A 54 -11.69 4.67 -0.85
N GLN A 55 -11.77 5.33 0.30
CA GLN A 55 -12.44 6.62 0.50
C GLN A 55 -11.53 7.53 1.37
N SER A 56 -12.10 8.38 2.23
CA SER A 56 -11.33 9.09 3.26
C SER A 56 -10.64 8.13 4.25
N SER A 57 -11.19 6.92 4.41
CA SER A 57 -10.56 5.77 5.05
C SER A 57 -10.41 4.61 4.06
N VAL A 58 -9.40 3.76 4.27
CA VAL A 58 -9.17 2.56 3.46
C VAL A 58 -9.54 1.34 4.28
N HIS A 59 -10.39 0.48 3.71
CA HIS A 59 -10.80 -0.79 4.32
C HIS A 59 -10.47 -1.94 3.38
N LEU A 60 -9.78 -2.96 3.90
CA LEU A 60 -9.53 -4.22 3.22
C LEU A 60 -10.14 -5.34 4.06
N ASN A 61 -11.11 -6.05 3.51
CA ASN A 61 -11.84 -7.13 4.17
C ASN A 61 -11.61 -8.45 3.42
N PHE A 62 -11.34 -9.53 4.15
CA PHE A 62 -11.35 -10.87 3.56
C PHE A 62 -12.80 -11.34 3.36
N ILE A 63 -13.10 -11.91 2.19
CA ILE A 63 -14.46 -12.34 1.82
C ILE A 63 -14.77 -13.76 2.35
N LYS A 64 -13.77 -14.47 2.88
CA LYS A 64 -13.89 -15.80 3.49
C LYS A 64 -12.94 -15.97 4.67
#